data_AF-A0A5C6MUL2-F1
#
_entry.id   AF-A0A5C6MUL2-F1
#
_cell.length_a   1.000
_cell.length_b   1.000
_cell.length_c   1.000
_cell.angle_alpha   90.00
_cell.angle_beta   90.00
_cell.angle_gamma   90.00
#
_symmetry.space_group_name_H-M   'P 1'
#
loop_
_entity.id
_entity.type
_entity.pdbx_description
1 polymer ?
#
loop_
_entity_poly.entity_id
_entity_poly.type
_entity_poly.pdbx_seq_one_letter_code
_entity_poly.pdbx_strand_id
1 'polypeptide(L)'
;MRGQEKGGQRAAPHPYTLAPPKLSPQQGGGGLGENPSDLSPEREFDPWYNEVSRGTFDFKKEASLYCKNDVDILTQGSLKFRDQFLGHPVIIYKDFEDPRSYYGFIRATVYPPRGLLFPVLPHKSEGGKLLFTLCRTCAETNNEGGPCEHDDEGRALTGVWVTVEFIKALESIRDVAEDDLDARMRAILNEQGLSSHEKIKKYNALLQRYLTFVKQDQTENLTENLTKTEAEADSGTDVRTSDSIIDDVLQSLPPREIARTPNTS
;
A
#
# COMPACT_ATOMS: atom_id res chain seq x y z
N MET A 1 11.57 -56.15 41.60
CA MET A 1 11.27 -55.68 40.24
C MET A 1 11.30 -54.16 40.26
N ARG A 2 12.21 -53.53 39.51
CA ARG A 2 12.33 -52.07 39.43
C ARG A 2 11.25 -51.55 38.48
N GLY A 3 10.39 -50.65 38.94
CA GLY A 3 9.48 -49.90 38.07
C GLY A 3 10.23 -48.76 37.40
N GLN A 4 10.21 -48.71 36.07
CA GLN A 4 10.75 -47.60 35.29
C GLN A 4 9.73 -46.46 35.24
N GLU A 5 10.12 -45.28 35.71
CA GLU A 5 9.45 -44.02 35.42
C GLU A 5 9.62 -43.69 33.94
N LYS A 6 8.51 -43.59 33.21
CA LYS A 6 8.52 -43.07 31.83
C LYS A 6 8.55 -41.54 31.90
N GLY A 7 9.66 -40.97 31.46
CA GLY A 7 9.86 -39.54 31.32
C GLY A 7 8.77 -38.91 30.44
N GLY A 8 8.17 -37.84 30.95
CA GLY A 8 7.21 -37.02 30.22
C GLY A 8 7.89 -36.37 29.01
N GLN A 9 7.48 -36.77 27.81
CA GLN A 9 7.76 -35.99 26.60
C GLN A 9 6.96 -34.69 26.72
N ARG A 10 7.68 -33.56 26.80
CA ARG A 10 7.06 -32.24 26.58
C ARG A 10 6.45 -32.24 25.19
N ALA A 11 5.13 -32.14 25.12
CA ALA A 11 4.42 -31.94 23.86
C ALA A 11 4.93 -30.65 23.20
N ALA A 12 5.24 -30.73 21.90
CA ALA A 12 5.57 -29.55 21.12
C ALA A 12 4.37 -28.57 21.12
N PRO A 13 4.61 -27.25 21.17
CA PRO A 13 3.54 -26.26 21.19
C PRO A 13 2.70 -26.33 19.90
N HIS A 14 1.41 -26.01 20.05
CA HIS A 14 0.37 -26.22 19.05
C HIS A 14 0.47 -25.20 17.89
N PRO A 15 0.14 -25.57 16.65
CA PRO A 15 0.26 -24.71 15.47
C PRO A 15 -0.59 -23.42 15.51
N TYR A 16 -1.62 -23.36 16.35
CA TYR A 16 -2.44 -22.16 16.59
C TYR A 16 -2.04 -21.36 17.85
N THR A 17 -1.01 -21.82 18.59
CA THR A 17 -0.32 -20.97 19.58
C THR A 17 0.69 -20.05 18.91
N LEU A 18 1.12 -20.43 17.70
CA LEU A 18 1.74 -19.56 16.73
C LEU A 18 0.59 -19.02 15.88
N ALA A 19 0.03 -17.86 16.25
CA ALA A 19 -0.73 -17.11 15.25
C ALA A 19 0.10 -17.07 13.95
N PRO A 20 -0.52 -17.07 12.74
CA PRO A 20 0.22 -16.61 11.57
C PRO A 20 0.92 -15.32 11.97
N PRO A 21 2.19 -15.09 11.59
CA PRO A 21 2.97 -13.97 12.10
C PRO A 21 2.07 -12.74 12.09
N LYS A 22 1.76 -12.22 13.30
CA LYS A 22 1.10 -10.93 13.35
C LYS A 22 2.08 -10.01 12.66
N LEU A 23 1.68 -9.41 11.54
CA LEU A 23 2.37 -8.26 10.97
C LEU A 23 2.29 -7.15 12.04
N SER A 24 3.20 -7.22 13.01
CA SER A 24 3.33 -6.24 14.08
C SER A 24 4.36 -5.21 13.65
N PRO A 25 4.12 -3.91 13.91
CA PRO A 25 5.10 -2.86 13.68
C PRO A 25 6.39 -3.16 14.45
N GLN A 26 7.52 -3.03 13.77
CA GLN A 26 8.84 -3.42 14.25
C GLN A 26 9.24 -2.74 15.57
N GLN A 27 9.89 -3.48 16.47
CA GLN A 27 10.80 -2.92 17.47
C GLN A 27 12.23 -3.20 17.03
N GLY A 28 13.02 -2.13 16.91
CA GLY A 28 14.33 -2.13 16.29
C GLY A 28 15.40 -2.98 16.99
N GLY A 29 16.28 -3.57 16.19
CA GLY A 29 17.54 -4.16 16.58
C GLY A 29 18.52 -4.03 15.43
N GLY A 30 19.64 -3.34 15.65
CA GLY A 30 20.61 -2.97 14.64
C GLY A 30 21.29 -4.16 13.96
N GLY A 31 21.28 -4.14 12.64
CA GLY A 31 22.06 -5.01 11.75
C GLY A 31 21.86 -4.51 10.33
N LEU A 32 22.96 -4.23 9.62
CA LEU A 32 22.93 -3.90 8.20
C LEU A 32 22.41 -5.13 7.44
N GLY A 33 21.13 -5.13 7.07
CA GLY A 33 20.52 -6.24 6.36
C GLY A 33 19.07 -5.95 5.97
N GLU A 34 18.88 -5.66 4.68
CA GLU A 34 17.64 -5.68 3.88
C GLU A 34 16.46 -4.79 4.35
N ASN A 35 15.91 -4.04 3.39
CA ASN A 35 14.81 -3.12 3.63
C ASN A 35 13.53 -3.93 3.93
N PRO A 36 12.79 -3.64 5.02
CA PRO A 36 11.63 -4.46 5.40
C PRO A 36 10.45 -4.46 4.42
N SER A 37 10.47 -3.58 3.43
CA SER A 37 9.53 -3.55 2.30
C SER A 37 9.76 -4.67 1.29
N ASP A 38 10.90 -5.36 1.32
CA ASP A 38 11.27 -6.43 0.37
C ASP A 38 10.89 -7.86 0.85
N LEU A 39 10.24 -7.98 2.02
CA LEU A 39 9.78 -9.26 2.55
C LEU A 39 8.41 -9.61 1.93
N SER A 40 8.43 -10.40 0.86
CA SER A 40 7.18 -10.93 0.29
C SER A 40 6.50 -11.83 1.35
N PRO A 41 5.16 -11.78 1.48
CA PRO A 41 4.40 -12.63 2.42
C PRO A 41 4.72 -14.14 2.29
N GLU A 42 5.20 -14.57 1.13
CA GLU A 42 5.62 -15.96 0.86
C GLU A 42 6.85 -16.37 1.67
N ARG A 43 7.77 -15.44 1.97
CA ARG A 43 9.03 -15.74 2.69
C ARG A 43 8.81 -16.18 4.13
N GLU A 44 7.74 -15.71 4.76
CA GLU A 44 7.35 -16.13 6.12
C GLU A 44 6.31 -17.25 6.11
N PHE A 45 5.43 -17.26 5.10
CA PHE A 45 4.37 -18.25 4.98
C PHE A 45 4.91 -19.66 4.72
N ASP A 46 5.86 -19.82 3.79
CA ASP A 46 6.35 -21.14 3.40
C ASP A 46 7.05 -21.88 4.55
N PRO A 47 7.96 -21.26 5.34
CA PRO A 47 8.54 -21.90 6.51
C PRO A 47 7.50 -22.27 7.58
N TRP A 48 6.57 -21.36 7.89
CA TRP A 48 5.50 -21.61 8.86
C TRP A 48 4.57 -22.75 8.40
N TYR A 49 4.15 -22.73 7.14
CA TYR A 49 3.29 -23.77 6.56
C TYR A 49 4.00 -25.12 6.59
N ASN A 50 5.28 -25.17 6.22
CA ASN A 50 6.07 -26.40 6.26
C ASN A 50 6.27 -26.95 7.67
N GLU A 51 6.27 -26.10 8.70
CA GLU A 51 6.31 -26.51 10.10
C GLU A 51 4.96 -27.02 10.58
N VAL A 52 3.90 -26.24 10.36
CA VAL A 52 2.53 -26.52 10.84
C VAL A 52 1.89 -27.70 10.12
N SER A 53 2.11 -27.84 8.81
CA SER A 53 1.54 -28.93 7.98
C SER A 53 2.02 -30.32 8.38
N ARG A 54 3.13 -30.41 9.12
CA ARG A 54 3.67 -31.69 9.63
C ARG A 54 2.95 -32.16 10.91
N GLY A 55 2.15 -31.30 11.53
CA GLY A 55 1.34 -31.64 12.71
C GLY A 55 0.08 -32.46 12.36
N THR A 56 -0.50 -33.14 13.35
CA THR A 56 -1.81 -33.78 13.19
C THR A 56 -2.92 -32.76 13.28
N PHE A 57 -3.75 -32.65 12.24
CA PHE A 57 -4.89 -31.75 12.19
C PHE A 57 -6.14 -32.39 12.83
N ASP A 58 -6.59 -31.86 13.97
CA ASP A 58 -7.86 -32.27 14.60
C ASP A 58 -9.02 -31.43 14.02
N PHE A 59 -9.66 -31.97 12.98
CA PHE A 59 -10.75 -31.29 12.29
C PHE A 59 -11.88 -30.84 13.22
N LYS A 60 -12.23 -31.64 14.24
CA LYS A 60 -13.37 -31.31 15.12
C LYS A 60 -13.05 -30.10 16.00
N LYS A 61 -11.82 -30.07 16.54
CA LYS A 61 -11.34 -28.95 17.33
C LYS A 61 -11.25 -27.68 16.48
N GLU A 62 -10.61 -27.78 15.32
CA GLU A 62 -10.37 -26.61 14.45
C GLU A 62 -11.66 -26.04 13.85
N ALA A 63 -12.58 -26.89 13.41
CA ALA A 63 -13.90 -26.44 12.95
C ALA A 63 -14.69 -25.76 14.09
N SER A 64 -14.63 -26.28 15.32
CA SER A 64 -15.29 -25.64 16.46
C SER A 64 -14.66 -24.30 16.83
N LEU A 65 -13.34 -24.15 16.71
CA LEU A 65 -12.64 -22.90 16.97
C LEU A 65 -12.95 -21.86 15.89
N TYR A 66 -12.94 -22.25 14.62
CA TYR A 66 -13.33 -21.40 13.50
C TYR A 66 -14.71 -20.79 13.71
N CYS A 67 -15.72 -21.61 14.03
CA CYS A 67 -17.08 -21.12 14.25
C CYS A 67 -17.18 -20.13 15.42
N LYS A 68 -16.41 -20.32 16.49
CA LYS A 68 -16.39 -19.37 17.62
C LYS A 68 -15.77 -18.03 17.21
N ASN A 69 -14.62 -18.08 16.55
CA ASN A 69 -13.95 -16.88 16.06
C ASN A 69 -14.82 -16.11 15.08
N ASP A 70 -15.55 -16.80 14.20
CA ASP A 70 -16.47 -16.19 13.24
C ASP A 70 -17.59 -15.44 13.96
N VAL A 71 -18.23 -16.07 14.95
CA VAL A 71 -19.26 -15.41 15.78
C VAL A 71 -18.69 -14.22 16.55
N ASP A 72 -17.48 -14.33 17.09
CA ASP A 72 -16.83 -13.23 17.81
C ASP A 72 -16.54 -12.05 16.89
N ILE A 73 -16.00 -12.30 15.68
CA ILE A 73 -15.74 -11.26 14.67
C ILE A 73 -17.04 -10.58 14.24
N LEU A 74 -18.10 -11.36 13.95
CA LEU A 74 -19.39 -10.83 13.56
C LEU A 74 -20.04 -9.99 14.69
N THR A 75 -19.87 -10.43 15.94
CA THR A 75 -20.37 -9.71 17.12
C THR A 75 -19.63 -8.38 17.29
N GLN A 76 -18.30 -8.39 17.19
CA GLN A 76 -17.49 -7.18 17.25
C GLN A 76 -17.81 -6.21 16.11
N GLY A 77 -17.98 -6.73 14.89
CA GLY A 77 -18.40 -5.95 13.73
C GLY A 77 -19.77 -5.29 13.95
N SER A 78 -20.73 -6.03 14.48
CA SER A 78 -22.08 -5.52 14.79
C SER A 78 -22.05 -4.43 15.86
N LEU A 79 -21.22 -4.58 16.91
CA LEU A 79 -21.06 -3.58 17.96
C LEU A 79 -20.41 -2.30 17.44
N LYS A 80 -19.35 -2.41 16.61
CA LYS A 80 -18.73 -1.26 15.95
C LYS A 80 -19.70 -0.55 15.02
N PHE A 81 -20.43 -1.31 14.19
CA PHE A 81 -21.45 -0.74 13.31
C PHE A 81 -22.49 0.06 14.11
N ARG A 82 -23.00 -0.51 15.20
CA ARG A 82 -23.95 0.18 16.07
C ARG A 82 -23.38 1.49 16.64
N ASP A 83 -22.15 1.46 17.16
CA ASP A 83 -21.48 2.63 17.74
C ASP A 83 -21.31 3.76 16.70
N GLN A 84 -20.98 3.39 15.47
CA GLN A 84 -20.63 4.34 14.41
C GLN A 84 -21.85 4.87 13.63
N PHE A 85 -22.92 4.09 13.51
CA PHE A 85 -24.06 4.41 12.64
C PHE A 85 -25.35 4.81 13.37
N LEU A 86 -25.39 4.81 14.71
CA LEU A 86 -26.57 5.30 15.45
C LEU A 86 -26.54 6.80 15.77
N GLY A 87 -25.47 7.52 15.40
CA GLY A 87 -25.39 8.98 15.49
C GLY A 87 -26.05 9.71 14.31
N HIS A 88 -26.16 11.04 14.40
CA HIS A 88 -26.55 11.86 13.25
C HIS A 88 -25.33 12.08 12.35
N PRO A 89 -25.35 11.69 11.07
CA PRO A 89 -24.23 11.88 10.17
C PRO A 89 -24.02 13.38 9.88
N VAL A 90 -22.75 13.80 9.87
CA VAL A 90 -22.35 15.11 9.37
C VAL A 90 -22.04 14.99 7.88
N ILE A 91 -22.68 15.83 7.06
CA ILE A 91 -22.45 15.84 5.61
C ILE A 91 -21.44 16.94 5.28
N ILE A 92 -20.29 16.54 4.74
CA ILE A 92 -19.23 17.43 4.28
C ILE A 92 -19.23 17.42 2.75
N TYR A 93 -19.23 18.60 2.13
CA TYR A 93 -19.37 18.76 0.68
C TYR A 93 -18.28 19.64 0.03
N LYS A 94 -17.39 20.21 0.84
CA LYS A 94 -16.27 21.05 0.42
C LYS A 94 -15.21 21.13 1.52
N ASP A 95 -14.07 21.74 1.22
CA ASP A 95 -12.99 22.00 2.18
C ASP A 95 -12.53 20.70 2.87
N PHE A 96 -12.29 19.66 2.06
CA PHE A 96 -11.93 18.34 2.54
C PHE A 96 -10.51 18.33 3.11
N GLU A 97 -10.35 17.73 4.28
CA GLU A 97 -9.08 17.30 4.86
C GLU A 97 -8.63 15.98 4.22
N ASP A 98 -7.50 15.46 4.72
CA ASP A 98 -7.06 14.12 4.39
C ASP A 98 -8.16 13.08 4.67
N PRO A 99 -8.39 12.10 3.77
CA PRO A 99 -9.40 11.05 3.96
C PRO A 99 -9.31 10.28 5.29
N ARG A 100 -8.13 10.23 5.92
CA ARG A 100 -7.87 9.60 7.22
C ARG A 100 -8.48 10.38 8.39
N SER A 101 -8.81 11.67 8.21
CA SER A 101 -9.56 12.47 9.19
C SER A 101 -11.04 12.07 9.27
N TYR A 102 -11.54 11.25 8.34
CA TYR A 102 -12.95 10.91 8.24
C TYR A 102 -13.25 9.45 8.57
N TYR A 103 -14.38 9.24 9.23
CA TYR A 103 -14.96 7.92 9.46
C TYR A 103 -16.40 7.89 8.95
N GLY A 104 -16.66 7.10 7.90
CA GLY A 104 -17.99 7.00 7.29
C GLY A 104 -17.94 6.62 5.82
N PHE A 105 -18.74 7.29 5.00
CA PHE A 105 -18.76 7.10 3.55
C PHE A 105 -18.07 8.25 2.83
N ILE A 106 -17.33 7.93 1.77
CA ILE A 106 -16.72 8.90 0.88
C ILE A 106 -17.16 8.64 -0.56
N ARG A 107 -17.58 9.71 -1.25
CA ARG A 107 -17.83 9.68 -2.69
C ARG A 107 -16.60 10.22 -3.39
N ALA A 108 -15.94 9.41 -4.20
CA ALA A 108 -14.71 9.81 -4.88
C ALA A 108 -14.61 9.18 -6.28
N THR A 109 -13.69 9.74 -7.07
CA THR A 109 -13.18 9.12 -8.30
C THR A 109 -11.75 8.70 -8.04
N VAL A 110 -11.44 7.42 -8.28
CA VAL A 110 -10.13 6.82 -8.03
C VAL A 110 -9.55 6.36 -9.37
N TYR A 111 -8.26 6.61 -9.56
CA TYR A 111 -7.49 6.16 -10.72
C TYR A 111 -6.59 4.99 -10.30
N PRO A 112 -7.02 3.73 -10.52
CA PRO A 112 -6.22 2.59 -10.08
C PRO A 112 -4.90 2.52 -10.85
N PRO A 113 -3.76 2.14 -10.25
CA PRO A 113 -2.54 1.88 -10.98
C PRO A 113 -2.71 0.63 -11.85
N ARG A 114 -1.79 0.43 -12.80
CA ARG A 114 -1.72 -0.81 -13.56
C ARG A 114 -1.02 -1.88 -12.73
N GLY A 115 -1.43 -3.14 -12.86
CA GLY A 115 -0.74 -4.27 -12.24
C GLY A 115 -0.93 -4.44 -10.73
N LEU A 116 -1.89 -3.75 -10.10
CA LEU A 116 -2.25 -4.03 -8.70
C LEU A 116 -2.85 -5.44 -8.56
N LEU A 117 -2.13 -6.31 -7.85
CA LEU A 117 -2.47 -7.75 -7.75
C LEU A 117 -3.87 -7.99 -7.17
N PHE A 118 -4.23 -7.24 -6.13
CA PHE A 118 -5.52 -7.34 -5.45
C PHE A 118 -6.25 -6.00 -5.52
N PRO A 119 -7.22 -5.84 -6.43
CA PRO A 119 -8.04 -4.63 -6.48
C PRO A 119 -8.84 -4.49 -5.18
N VAL A 120 -8.77 -3.31 -4.54
CA VAL A 120 -9.37 -3.09 -3.22
C VAL A 120 -10.80 -2.57 -3.30
N LEU A 121 -11.09 -1.70 -4.28
CA LEU A 121 -12.39 -1.04 -4.36
C LEU A 121 -13.40 -1.87 -5.16
N PRO A 122 -14.58 -2.13 -4.60
CA PRO A 122 -15.67 -2.73 -5.36
C PRO A 122 -16.26 -1.71 -6.35
N HIS A 123 -16.55 -2.20 -7.55
CA HIS A 123 -17.27 -1.50 -8.61
C HIS A 123 -18.51 -2.31 -8.98
N LYS A 124 -19.68 -1.67 -9.00
CA LYS A 124 -20.92 -2.31 -9.43
C LYS A 124 -21.18 -1.93 -10.88
N SER A 125 -21.13 -2.92 -11.77
CA SER A 125 -21.39 -2.71 -13.19
C SER A 125 -22.84 -2.32 -13.45
N GLU A 126 -23.12 -1.76 -14.63
CA GLU A 126 -24.49 -1.45 -15.07
C GLU A 126 -25.39 -2.69 -15.07
N GLY A 127 -24.81 -3.86 -15.38
CA GLY A 127 -25.48 -5.16 -15.30
C GLY A 127 -25.73 -5.67 -13.87
N GLY A 128 -25.39 -4.89 -12.84
CA GLY A 128 -25.63 -5.19 -11.44
C GLY A 128 -24.60 -6.10 -10.77
N LYS A 129 -23.55 -6.53 -11.49
CA LYS A 129 -22.49 -7.38 -10.93
C LYS A 129 -21.52 -6.54 -10.09
N LEU A 130 -21.19 -7.01 -8.89
CA LEU A 130 -20.14 -6.43 -8.06
C LEU A 130 -18.79 -7.05 -8.44
N LEU A 131 -17.83 -6.22 -8.83
CA LEU A 131 -16.50 -6.64 -9.30
C LEU A 131 -15.42 -5.82 -8.61
N PHE A 132 -14.32 -6.48 -8.23
CA PHE A 132 -13.09 -5.82 -7.80
C PHE A 132 -12.20 -5.69 -9.04
N THR A 133 -12.13 -4.49 -9.61
CA THR A 133 -11.48 -4.23 -10.91
C THR A 133 -10.51 -3.05 -10.84
N LEU A 134 -9.53 -3.01 -11.74
CA LEU A 134 -8.66 -1.85 -11.95
C LEU A 134 -9.09 -0.99 -13.15
N CYS A 135 -10.18 -1.36 -13.82
CA CYS A 135 -10.71 -0.65 -14.97
C CYS A 135 -12.23 -0.78 -15.01
N ARG A 136 -12.92 0.36 -14.89
CA ARG A 136 -14.37 0.46 -15.09
C ARG A 136 -14.78 -0.10 -16.44
N THR A 137 -14.21 0.39 -17.54
CA THR A 137 -14.62 -0.03 -18.89
C THR A 137 -14.46 -1.53 -19.15
N CYS A 138 -13.38 -2.14 -18.66
CA CYS A 138 -13.22 -3.61 -18.74
C CYS A 138 -14.31 -4.35 -17.95
N ALA A 139 -14.67 -3.86 -16.76
CA ALA A 139 -15.72 -4.45 -15.95
C ALA A 139 -17.11 -4.31 -16.59
N GLU A 140 -17.40 -3.18 -17.25
CA GLU A 140 -18.67 -2.98 -17.96
C GLU A 140 -18.76 -3.84 -19.22
N THR A 141 -17.67 -3.89 -20.00
CA THR A 141 -17.64 -4.63 -21.27
C THR A 141 -17.41 -6.13 -21.10
N ASN A 142 -17.18 -6.61 -19.87
CA ASN A 142 -16.70 -7.97 -19.57
C ASN A 142 -15.50 -8.32 -20.46
N ASN A 143 -14.49 -7.45 -20.50
CA ASN A 143 -13.30 -7.68 -21.30
C ASN A 143 -12.49 -8.86 -20.74
N GLU A 144 -12.63 -10.03 -21.38
CA GLU A 144 -11.88 -11.25 -21.11
C GLU A 144 -10.80 -11.51 -22.19
N GLY A 145 -10.73 -10.66 -23.22
CA GLY A 145 -10.00 -10.93 -24.46
C GLY A 145 -8.51 -10.56 -24.48
N GLY A 146 -7.97 -9.99 -23.39
CA GLY A 146 -6.56 -9.62 -23.31
C GLY A 146 -6.25 -8.46 -22.36
N PRO A 147 -5.01 -7.91 -22.44
CA PRO A 147 -4.59 -6.76 -21.65
C PRO A 147 -5.52 -5.55 -21.81
N CYS A 148 -5.62 -4.73 -20.76
CA CYS A 148 -6.42 -3.52 -20.78
C CYS A 148 -5.69 -2.36 -21.49
N GLU A 149 -6.24 -1.89 -22.60
CA GLU A 149 -5.71 -0.77 -23.40
C GLU A 149 -6.38 0.58 -23.10
N HIS A 150 -7.29 0.64 -22.13
CA HIS A 150 -7.97 1.89 -21.76
C HIS A 150 -7.02 2.86 -21.05
N ASP A 151 -7.24 4.16 -21.23
CA ASP A 151 -6.55 5.25 -20.54
C ASP A 151 -6.99 5.38 -19.07
N ASP A 152 -6.37 6.30 -18.34
CA ASP A 152 -6.61 6.45 -16.90
C ASP A 152 -8.07 6.90 -16.63
N GLU A 153 -8.65 7.73 -17.50
CA GLU A 153 -10.04 8.18 -17.45
C GLU A 153 -11.05 7.05 -17.72
N GLY A 154 -10.81 6.21 -18.72
CA GLY A 154 -11.64 5.03 -18.98
C GLY A 154 -11.55 4.01 -17.84
N ARG A 155 -10.38 3.91 -17.20
CA ARG A 155 -10.15 3.01 -16.07
C ARG A 155 -10.74 3.50 -14.75
N ALA A 156 -10.87 4.82 -14.57
CA ALA A 156 -11.29 5.43 -13.32
C ALA A 156 -12.59 4.82 -12.75
N LEU A 157 -12.58 4.60 -11.43
CA LEU A 157 -13.73 4.13 -10.67
C LEU A 157 -14.35 5.32 -9.95
N THR A 158 -15.65 5.54 -10.13
CA THR A 158 -16.40 6.54 -9.37
C THR A 158 -17.44 5.81 -8.53
N GLY A 159 -17.45 6.05 -7.23
CA GLY A 159 -18.31 5.32 -6.32
C GLY A 159 -18.41 5.96 -4.94
N VAL A 160 -19.13 5.25 -4.07
CA VAL A 160 -19.21 5.55 -2.64
C VAL A 160 -18.66 4.35 -1.90
N TRP A 161 -17.67 4.57 -1.05
CA TRP A 161 -17.01 3.52 -0.28
C TRP A 161 -16.95 3.90 1.19
N VAL A 162 -16.77 2.92 2.07
CA VAL A 162 -16.43 3.21 3.46
C VAL A 162 -15.00 3.73 3.53
N THR A 163 -14.72 4.69 4.41
CA THR A 163 -13.39 5.32 4.48
C THR A 163 -12.28 4.32 4.73
N VAL A 164 -12.54 3.22 5.46
CA VAL A 164 -11.54 2.16 5.69
C VAL A 164 -11.11 1.42 4.41
N GLU A 165 -12.05 1.11 3.51
CA GLU A 165 -11.75 0.51 2.20
C GLU A 165 -11.03 1.51 1.31
N PHE A 166 -11.49 2.76 1.34
CA PHE A 166 -10.90 3.85 0.57
C PHE A 166 -9.45 4.13 0.98
N ILE A 167 -9.17 4.21 2.27
CA ILE A 167 -7.81 4.40 2.81
C ILE A 167 -6.92 3.22 2.39
N LYS A 168 -7.41 1.98 2.52
CA LYS A 168 -6.63 0.81 2.11
C LYS A 168 -6.32 0.83 0.61
N ALA A 169 -7.27 1.27 -0.21
CA ALA A 169 -7.04 1.45 -1.63
C ALA A 169 -5.95 2.50 -1.90
N LEU A 170 -6.00 3.65 -1.23
CA LEU A 170 -4.97 4.69 -1.38
C LEU A 170 -3.57 4.21 -0.96
N GLU A 171 -3.46 3.41 0.10
CA GLU A 171 -2.19 2.77 0.48
C GLU A 171 -1.67 1.87 -0.63
N SER A 172 -2.49 0.91 -1.09
CA SER A 172 -2.07 -0.02 -2.16
C SER A 172 -1.78 0.68 -3.48
N ILE A 173 -2.48 1.78 -3.79
CA ILE A 173 -2.22 2.60 -4.98
C ILE A 173 -0.85 3.27 -4.87
N ARG A 174 -0.54 3.85 -3.70
CA ARG A 174 0.74 4.51 -3.44
C ARG A 174 1.90 3.52 -3.51
N ASP A 175 1.76 2.35 -2.88
CA ASP A 175 2.81 1.30 -2.89
C ASP A 175 3.15 0.90 -4.34
N VAL A 176 2.13 0.58 -5.15
CA VAL A 176 2.34 0.21 -6.57
C VAL A 176 2.87 1.37 -7.40
N ALA A 177 2.45 2.61 -7.13
CA ALA A 177 2.97 3.77 -7.83
C ALA A 177 4.44 4.05 -7.51
N GLU A 178 4.87 3.80 -6.28
CA GLU A 178 6.27 3.90 -5.85
C GLU A 178 7.14 2.81 -6.50
N ASP A 179 6.65 1.57 -6.53
CA ASP A 179 7.34 0.46 -7.20
C ASP A 179 7.45 0.68 -8.72
N ASP A 180 6.37 1.13 -9.38
CA ASP A 180 6.38 1.46 -10.81
C ASP A 180 7.32 2.64 -11.12
N LEU A 181 7.36 3.65 -10.24
CA LEU A 181 8.28 4.78 -10.36
C LEU A 181 9.73 4.29 -10.32
N ASP A 182 10.11 3.53 -9.28
CA ASP A 182 11.47 3.03 -9.08
C ASP A 182 11.89 2.11 -10.24
N ALA A 183 11.02 1.19 -10.67
CA ALA A 183 11.28 0.33 -11.81
C ALA A 183 11.54 1.13 -13.11
N ARG A 184 10.72 2.14 -13.39
CA ARG A 184 10.87 2.99 -14.59
C ARG A 184 12.08 3.92 -14.50
N MET A 185 12.38 4.47 -13.32
CA MET A 185 13.57 5.28 -13.09
C MET A 185 14.84 4.46 -13.36
N ARG A 186 14.92 3.24 -12.81
CA ARG A 186 16.02 2.31 -13.10
C ARG A 186 16.13 2.00 -14.59
N ALA A 187 15.01 1.80 -15.28
CA ALA A 187 14.99 1.57 -16.72
C ALA A 187 15.58 2.76 -17.52
N ILE A 188 15.20 4.00 -17.18
CA ILE A 188 15.73 5.22 -17.82
C ILE A 188 17.24 5.34 -17.61
N LEU A 189 17.70 5.13 -16.37
CA LEU A 189 19.13 5.24 -16.03
C LEU A 189 19.97 4.19 -16.79
N ASN A 190 19.43 2.97 -16.96
CA ASN A 190 20.10 1.86 -17.64
C ASN A 190 19.92 1.83 -19.16
N GLU A 191 19.10 2.73 -19.74
CA GLU A 191 18.79 2.75 -21.17
C GLU A 191 20.07 2.98 -22.00
N GLN A 192 20.34 2.08 -22.94
CA GLN A 192 21.52 2.15 -23.81
C GLN A 192 21.26 3.10 -24.99
N GLY A 193 22.28 3.86 -25.39
CA GLY A 193 22.19 4.75 -26.56
C GLY A 193 21.58 6.13 -26.30
N LEU A 194 21.17 6.46 -25.07
CA LEU A 194 20.79 7.83 -24.68
C LEU A 194 21.93 8.57 -24.01
N SER A 195 22.04 9.87 -24.33
CA SER A 195 22.91 10.79 -23.61
C SER A 195 22.44 11.03 -22.18
N SER A 196 23.34 11.45 -21.29
CA SER A 196 23.01 11.78 -19.90
C SER A 196 21.90 12.84 -19.79
N HIS A 197 21.92 13.84 -20.68
CA HIS A 197 20.91 14.90 -20.71
C HIS A 197 19.50 14.36 -21.03
N GLU A 198 19.38 13.45 -22.00
CA GLU A 198 18.09 12.85 -22.36
C GLU A 198 17.55 11.93 -21.25
N LYS A 199 18.44 11.21 -20.55
CA LYS A 199 18.08 10.41 -19.38
C LYS A 199 17.51 11.28 -18.26
N ILE A 200 18.17 12.39 -17.94
CA ILE A 200 17.72 13.35 -16.92
C ILE A 200 16.35 13.94 -17.30
N LYS A 201 16.15 14.30 -18.57
CA LYS A 201 14.86 14.82 -19.05
C LYS A 201 13.72 13.81 -18.88
N LYS A 202 13.95 12.54 -19.26
CA LYS A 202 12.97 11.46 -19.07
C LYS A 202 12.69 11.20 -17.58
N TYR A 203 13.73 11.19 -16.74
CA TYR A 203 13.63 10.98 -15.30
C TYR A 203 12.78 12.07 -14.62
N ASN A 204 13.09 13.34 -14.91
CA ASN A 204 12.37 14.47 -14.34
C ASN A 204 10.89 14.48 -14.76
N ALA A 205 10.59 14.18 -16.03
CA ALA A 205 9.21 14.08 -16.51
C ALA A 205 8.42 12.97 -15.77
N LEU A 206 9.05 11.82 -15.53
CA LEU A 206 8.44 10.72 -14.78
C LEU A 206 8.22 11.08 -13.30
N LEU A 207 9.22 11.68 -12.65
CA LEU A 207 9.12 12.15 -11.26
C LEU A 207 8.00 13.18 -11.11
N GLN A 208 7.88 14.13 -12.04
CA GLN A 208 6.80 15.12 -12.03
C GLN A 208 5.42 14.47 -12.19
N ARG A 209 5.29 13.43 -13.02
CA ARG A 209 4.05 12.67 -13.13
C ARG A 209 3.69 11.98 -11.82
N TYR A 210 4.64 11.32 -11.15
CA TYR A 210 4.41 10.70 -9.85
C TYR A 210 4.06 11.72 -8.76
N LEU A 211 4.79 12.84 -8.69
CA LEU A 211 4.50 13.91 -7.74
C LEU A 211 3.12 14.53 -7.96
N THR A 212 2.68 14.65 -9.21
CA THR A 212 1.31 15.07 -9.56
C THR A 212 0.27 14.03 -9.09
N PHE A 213 0.59 12.74 -9.20
CA PHE A 213 -0.28 11.65 -8.72
C PHE A 213 -0.37 11.59 -7.19
N VAL A 214 0.73 11.81 -6.48
CA VAL A 214 0.82 11.67 -5.01
C VAL A 214 0.51 12.96 -4.26
N LYS A 215 0.77 14.12 -4.87
CA LYS A 215 0.37 15.44 -4.35
C LYS A 215 -0.78 15.98 -5.19
N GLN A 216 -2.01 15.65 -4.79
CA GLN A 216 -3.13 16.54 -5.06
C GLN A 216 -2.98 17.74 -4.11
N ASP A 217 -2.65 18.92 -4.65
CA ASP A 217 -2.72 20.28 -4.04
C ASP A 217 -1.44 21.15 -4.02
N GLN A 218 -0.31 20.78 -4.64
CA GLN A 218 0.88 21.68 -4.69
C GLN A 218 1.64 21.70 -6.03
N THR A 219 0.95 21.44 -7.14
CA THR A 219 1.55 21.34 -8.48
C THR A 219 2.08 22.68 -9.04
N GLU A 220 1.66 23.83 -8.49
CA GLU A 220 2.08 25.16 -8.99
C GLU A 220 3.50 25.56 -8.54
N ASN A 221 3.98 25.11 -7.38
CA ASN A 221 5.28 25.53 -6.85
C ASN A 221 6.48 24.70 -7.37
N LEU A 222 6.25 23.45 -7.80
CA LEU A 222 7.33 22.57 -8.29
C LEU A 222 7.70 22.87 -9.76
N THR A 223 6.71 23.23 -10.58
CA THR A 223 6.90 23.64 -11.97
C THR A 223 7.67 24.96 -12.08
N GLU A 224 7.43 25.90 -11.16
CA GLU A 224 8.17 27.17 -11.10
C GLU A 224 9.66 26.99 -10.71
N ASN A 225 9.97 26.03 -9.84
CA ASN A 225 11.35 25.79 -9.40
C ASN A 225 12.18 25.04 -10.45
N LEU A 226 11.58 24.09 -11.17
CA LEU A 226 12.26 23.38 -12.27
C LEU A 226 12.56 24.28 -13.47
N THR A 227 11.63 25.16 -13.83
CA THR A 227 11.82 26.12 -14.92
C THR A 227 12.85 27.21 -14.58
N LYS A 228 12.94 27.62 -13.30
CA LYS A 228 14.00 28.51 -12.82
C LYS A 228 15.39 27.85 -12.91
N THR A 229 15.53 26.57 -12.55
CA THR A 229 16.80 25.85 -12.66
C THR A 229 17.27 25.61 -14.11
N GLU A 230 16.35 25.46 -15.07
CA GLU A 230 16.71 25.37 -16.50
C GLU A 230 17.19 26.71 -17.06
N ALA A 231 16.65 27.83 -16.56
CA ALA A 231 17.06 29.18 -16.97
C ALA A 231 18.39 29.63 -16.33
N GLU A 232 18.72 29.16 -15.13
CA GLU A 232 19.97 29.49 -14.44
C GLU A 232 21.18 28.67 -14.94
N ALA A 233 20.96 27.52 -15.57
CA ALA A 233 22.02 26.70 -16.19
C ALA A 233 22.58 27.29 -17.51
N ASP A 234 21.92 28.29 -18.10
CA ASP A 234 22.31 28.95 -19.36
C ASP A 234 23.14 30.24 -19.14
N SER A 235 23.29 30.71 -17.90
CA SER A 235 24.18 31.82 -17.56
C SER A 235 25.39 31.33 -16.75
N GLY A 236 26.57 31.37 -17.36
CA GLY A 236 27.77 30.69 -16.88
C GLY A 236 28.26 30.99 -15.45
N THR A 237 29.02 30.00 -14.98
CA THR A 237 29.98 29.98 -13.84
C THR A 237 29.42 29.94 -12.42
N ASP A 238 29.00 28.75 -11.97
CA ASP A 238 29.62 28.07 -10.81
C ASP A 238 29.30 26.57 -10.85
N VAL A 239 30.31 25.71 -10.85
CA VAL A 239 30.12 24.25 -10.96
C VAL A 239 29.71 23.71 -9.59
N ARG A 240 28.41 23.67 -9.33
CA ARG A 240 27.85 22.84 -8.25
C ARG A 240 27.81 21.39 -8.71
N THR A 241 28.54 20.53 -8.02
CA THR A 241 28.60 19.09 -8.30
C THR A 241 27.23 18.43 -8.07
N SER A 242 26.96 17.34 -8.80
CA SER A 242 25.72 16.56 -8.72
C SER A 242 25.29 16.21 -7.28
N ASP A 243 26.25 16.07 -6.38
CA ASP A 243 26.01 15.73 -4.97
C ASP A 243 25.34 16.88 -4.19
N SER A 244 25.65 18.15 -4.50
CA SER A 244 25.04 19.29 -3.79
C SER A 244 23.58 19.53 -4.21
N ILE A 245 23.22 19.12 -5.44
CA ILE A 245 21.85 19.23 -5.97
C ILE A 245 20.94 18.20 -5.30
N ILE A 246 21.47 17.00 -5.04
CA ILE A 246 20.76 15.94 -4.32
C ILE A 246 20.53 16.35 -2.87
N ASP A 247 21.52 16.98 -2.21
CA ASP A 247 21.39 17.45 -0.83
C ASP A 247 20.33 18.56 -0.68
N ASP A 248 20.26 19.53 -1.60
CA ASP A 248 19.25 20.59 -1.58
C ASP A 248 17.82 20.02 -1.78
N VAL A 249 17.66 19.02 -2.65
CA VAL A 249 16.38 18.34 -2.88
C VAL A 249 15.97 17.53 -1.65
N LEU A 250 16.88 16.77 -1.05
CA LEU A 250 16.62 15.99 0.17
C LEU A 250 16.30 16.86 1.39
N GLN A 251 16.86 18.07 1.47
CA GLN A 251 16.56 19.05 2.52
C GLN A 251 15.22 19.76 2.32
N SER A 252 14.71 19.84 1.08
CA SER A 252 13.42 20.44 0.75
C SER A 252 12.22 19.49 0.95
N LEU A 253 12.49 18.20 1.14
CA LEU A 253 11.47 17.23 1.50
C LEU A 253 10.98 17.48 2.93
N PRO A 254 9.66 17.38 3.19
CA PRO A 254 9.16 17.49 4.55
C PRO A 254 9.85 16.44 5.44
N PRO A 255 10.25 16.79 6.68
CA PRO A 255 10.89 15.85 7.58
C PRO A 255 10.02 14.61 7.72
N ARG A 256 10.62 13.42 7.62
CA ARG A 256 9.97 12.18 8.06
C ARG A 256 9.49 12.43 9.50
N GLU A 257 8.18 12.45 9.72
CA GLU A 257 7.63 12.33 11.07
C GLU A 257 7.98 10.94 11.58
N ILE A 258 9.14 10.84 12.23
CA ILE A 258 9.46 9.72 13.08
C ILE A 258 8.50 9.86 14.26
N ALA A 259 7.48 9.00 14.30
CA ALA A 259 6.59 8.88 15.44
C ALA A 259 7.44 8.75 16.71
N ARG A 260 7.48 9.81 17.53
CA ARG A 260 8.11 9.79 18.84
C ARG A 260 7.27 8.89 19.71
N THR A 261 7.83 7.78 20.17
CA THR A 261 7.24 7.03 21.26
C THR A 261 7.20 7.93 22.51
N PRO A 262 6.11 7.95 23.27
CA PRO A 262 6.04 8.71 24.51
C PRO A 262 6.98 8.07 25.54
N ASN A 263 7.93 8.85 26.07
CA ASN A 263 8.72 8.46 27.23
C ASN A 263 7.77 8.28 28.43
N THR A 264 7.63 7.04 28.89
CA THR A 264 7.09 6.74 30.22
C THR A 264 8.08 7.23 31.27
N SER A 265 7.64 8.20 32.08
CA SER A 265 8.20 8.52 33.41
C SER A 265 7.24 7.98 34.46
#